data_AF-A0A1Q7WN30-F1
#
_entry.id   AF-A0A1Q7WN30-F1
#
_cell.length_a   1.000
_cell.length_b   1.000
_cell.length_c   1.000
_cell.angle_alpha   90.00
_cell.angle_beta   90.00
_cell.angle_gamma   90.00
#
_symmetry.space_group_name_H-M   'P 1'
#
loop_
_entity.id
_entity.type
_entity.pdbx_description
1 polymer ?
#
loop_
_entity_poly.entity_id
_entity_poly.type
_entity_poly.pdbx_seq_one_letter_code
_entity_poly.pdbx_strand_id
1 'polypeptide(L)'
;MFNGYVATIDKGTGRPLRTCLVTLRTSRDIFTQLELSKVDPLACLKVLNASVSKSPAELAPVRPVLEFNMVDPRFIEETDVLSGLDPRPNLMDLTPSEFESLITNLFQKMGLETRLTQASRDGGVDCVAYDPRPIFGGKVVIQAKRYKHTVGVSAVRDLFGTVQNEGASKGILVTTSGYGKASFEFADGKPLELLSGSNLMYLLKEHAGVEARIVMPEDWKDPQPDVQD
;
A
#
# COMPACT_ATOMS: atom_id res chain seq x y z
N MET A 1 18.30 -2.62 15.56
CA MET A 1 17.50 -3.76 15.03
C MET A 1 18.06 -5.02 15.65
N PHE A 2 17.19 -5.93 16.11
CA PHE A 2 17.59 -7.21 16.69
C PHE A 2 16.79 -8.35 16.06
N ASN A 3 17.47 -9.44 15.72
CA ASN A 3 16.89 -10.64 15.09
C ASN A 3 17.12 -11.86 15.97
N GLY A 4 16.04 -12.61 16.24
CA GLY A 4 16.07 -13.87 16.98
C GLY A 4 16.08 -15.05 16.03
N TYR A 5 17.18 -15.81 16.04
CA TYR A 5 17.37 -17.01 15.21
C TYR A 5 17.23 -18.28 16.05
N VAL A 6 16.59 -19.29 15.47
CA VAL A 6 16.54 -20.65 16.01
C VAL A 6 17.20 -21.60 15.01
N ALA A 7 18.10 -22.44 15.51
CA ALA A 7 18.64 -23.56 14.73
C ALA A 7 17.67 -24.74 14.84
N THR A 8 17.26 -25.26 13.70
CA THR A 8 16.36 -26.41 13.58
C THR A 8 16.80 -27.30 12.42
N ILE A 9 16.03 -28.34 12.11
CA ILE A 9 16.27 -29.25 10.99
C ILE A 9 15.06 -29.12 10.06
N ASP A 10 15.35 -28.91 8.78
CA ASP A 10 14.33 -28.91 7.73
C ASP A 10 13.75 -30.32 7.58
N LYS A 11 12.45 -30.48 7.82
CA LYS A 11 11.81 -31.81 7.83
C LYS A 11 11.67 -32.45 6.45
N GLY A 12 11.74 -31.67 5.36
CA GLY A 12 11.68 -32.17 3.99
C GLY A 12 13.02 -32.66 3.46
N THR A 13 14.12 -32.12 3.98
CA THR A 13 15.48 -32.38 3.47
C THR A 13 16.44 -32.98 4.51
N GLY A 14 16.07 -32.97 5.79
CA GLY A 14 16.87 -33.48 6.91
C GLY A 14 18.11 -32.64 7.25
N ARG A 15 18.27 -31.47 6.62
CA ARG A 15 19.45 -30.61 6.77
C ARG A 15 19.27 -29.57 7.87
N PRO A 16 20.36 -29.17 8.54
CA PRO A 16 20.30 -28.09 9.53
C PRO A 16 19.90 -26.77 8.87
N LEU A 17 18.88 -26.13 9.43
CA LEU A 17 18.26 -24.89 8.97
C LEU A 17 18.28 -23.86 10.11
N ARG A 18 18.78 -22.66 9.83
CA ARG A 18 18.77 -21.55 10.81
C ARG A 18 17.70 -20.54 10.40
N THR A 19 16.61 -20.50 11.16
CA THR A 19 15.43 -19.70 10.84
C THR A 19 15.34 -18.49 11.76
N CYS A 20 15.05 -17.31 11.19
CA CYS A 20 14.68 -16.12 11.96
C CYS A 20 13.20 -16.20 12.34
N LEU A 21 12.91 -16.19 13.64
CA LEU A 21 11.53 -16.28 14.16
C LEU A 21 10.99 -14.95 14.68
N VAL A 22 11.87 -14.00 15.01
CA VAL A 22 11.51 -12.70 15.57
C VAL A 22 12.43 -11.63 15.01
N THR A 23 11.86 -10.54 14.52
CA THR A 23 12.61 -9.32 14.14
C THR A 23 11.97 -8.12 14.84
N LEU A 24 12.79 -7.29 15.50
CA LEU A 24 12.31 -6.12 16.25
C LEU A 24 13.08 -4.85 15.89
N ARG A 25 12.31 -3.76 15.68
CA ARG A 25 12.81 -2.43 15.37
C ARG A 25 12.53 -1.51 16.55
N THR A 26 13.58 -1.20 17.30
CA THR A 26 13.52 -0.28 18.43
C THR A 26 14.77 0.59 18.50
N SER A 27 14.66 1.77 19.10
CA SER A 27 15.80 2.65 19.37
C SER A 27 16.60 2.12 20.57
N ARG A 28 17.86 2.55 20.69
CA ARG A 28 18.72 2.18 21.81
C ARG A 28 18.08 2.56 23.15
N ASP A 29 17.53 3.76 23.25
CA ASP A 29 16.95 4.31 24.48
C ASP A 29 15.74 3.52 24.97
N ILE A 30 14.88 3.06 24.05
CA ILE A 30 13.71 2.23 24.39
C ILE A 30 14.17 0.83 24.84
N PHE A 31 15.18 0.26 24.18
CA PHE A 31 15.67 -1.07 24.51
C PHE A 31 16.39 -1.12 25.86
N THR A 32 17.20 -0.11 26.19
CA THR A 32 17.97 -0.08 27.45
C THR A 32 17.09 0.17 28.68
N GLN A 33 15.86 0.63 28.50
CA GLN A 33 14.87 0.79 29.58
C GLN A 33 14.10 -0.50 29.90
N LEU A 34 14.27 -1.57 29.11
CA LEU A 34 13.59 -2.85 29.33
C LEU A 34 14.38 -3.77 30.27
N GLU A 35 13.73 -4.24 31.33
CA GLU A 35 14.30 -5.27 32.21
C GLU A 35 13.91 -6.68 31.70
N LEU A 36 14.65 -7.18 30.70
CA LEU A 36 14.31 -8.40 29.94
C LEU A 36 14.15 -9.67 30.78
N SER A 37 14.67 -9.71 32.01
CA SER A 37 14.50 -10.83 32.94
C SER A 37 13.11 -10.89 33.58
N LYS A 38 12.32 -9.81 33.51
CA LYS A 38 11.01 -9.67 34.15
C LYS A 38 9.86 -9.40 33.19
N VAL A 39 10.12 -9.34 31.88
CA VAL A 39 9.08 -9.06 30.88
C VAL A 39 8.34 -10.34 30.50
N ASP A 40 7.02 -10.21 30.28
CA ASP A 40 6.30 -11.19 29.48
C ASP A 40 6.76 -11.08 28.01
N PRO A 41 7.30 -12.15 27.39
CA PRO A 41 7.88 -12.08 26.06
C PRO A 41 6.89 -11.61 24.97
N LEU A 42 5.63 -12.06 25.03
CA LEU A 42 4.63 -11.70 24.02
C LEU A 42 4.17 -10.24 24.14
N ALA A 43 3.95 -9.76 25.37
CA ALA A 43 3.65 -8.36 25.62
C ALA A 43 4.83 -7.45 25.24
N CYS A 44 6.06 -7.86 25.55
CA CYS A 44 7.28 -7.13 25.20
C CYS A 44 7.44 -6.96 23.68
N LEU A 45 7.21 -8.03 22.91
CA LEU A 45 7.31 -8.00 21.45
C LEU A 45 6.25 -7.11 20.79
N LYS A 46 5.05 -7.02 21.37
CA LYS A 46 4.02 -6.06 20.92
C LYS A 46 4.45 -4.61 21.16
N VAL A 47 5.03 -4.32 22.33
CA VAL A 47 5.52 -2.96 22.66
C VAL A 47 6.69 -2.56 21.76
N LEU A 48 7.55 -3.51 21.39
CA LEU A 48 8.70 -3.29 20.51
C LEU A 48 8.37 -3.30 19.01
N ASN A 49 7.08 -3.31 18.66
CA ASN A 49 6.59 -3.36 17.28
C ASN A 49 7.25 -4.47 16.46
N ALA A 50 7.48 -5.63 17.10
CA ALA A 50 8.21 -6.75 16.52
C ALA A 50 7.32 -7.58 15.58
N SER A 51 7.87 -8.01 14.45
CA SER A 51 7.23 -8.99 13.59
C SER A 51 7.59 -10.39 14.07
N VAL A 52 6.57 -11.18 14.43
CA VAL A 52 6.69 -12.56 14.95
C VAL A 52 6.04 -13.52 13.96
N SER A 53 6.57 -14.75 13.86
CA SER A 53 6.01 -15.78 12.99
C SER A 53 4.55 -16.06 13.34
N LYS A 54 3.71 -16.22 12.31
CA LYS A 54 2.29 -16.57 12.49
C LYS A 54 2.11 -18.00 13.02
N SER A 55 3.13 -18.86 12.88
CA SER A 55 3.18 -20.22 13.44
C SER A 55 4.55 -20.51 14.08
N PRO A 56 4.86 -19.97 15.27
CA PRO A 56 6.17 -20.13 15.92
C PRO A 56 6.51 -21.59 16.26
N ALA A 57 5.50 -22.38 16.64
CA ALA A 57 5.65 -23.80 16.98
C ALA A 57 5.99 -24.68 15.75
N GLU A 58 5.68 -24.20 14.55
CA GLU A 58 5.94 -24.90 13.28
C GLU A 58 7.23 -24.41 12.61
N LEU A 59 7.95 -23.46 13.24
CA LEU A 59 9.20 -22.88 12.76
C LEU A 59 9.10 -22.24 11.37
N ALA A 60 7.91 -21.77 11.01
CA ALA A 60 7.69 -21.04 9.76
C ALA A 60 8.51 -19.73 9.78
N PRO A 61 9.35 -19.46 8.75
CA PRO A 61 10.27 -18.33 8.75
C PRO A 61 9.53 -16.99 8.66
N VAL A 62 10.00 -16.00 9.41
CA VAL A 62 9.70 -14.58 9.17
C VAL A 62 10.85 -13.98 8.39
N ARG A 63 10.57 -13.15 7.38
CA ARG A 63 11.63 -12.42 6.67
C ARG A 63 12.39 -11.54 7.68
N PRO A 64 13.71 -11.76 7.90
CA PRO A 64 14.51 -10.83 8.69
C PRO A 64 14.57 -9.52 7.91
N VAL A 65 14.19 -8.42 8.55
CA VAL A 65 14.41 -7.09 7.97
C VAL A 65 15.87 -6.75 8.26
N LEU A 66 16.72 -6.73 7.23
CA LEU A 66 18.11 -6.29 7.32
C LEU A 66 18.35 -5.40 6.12
N GLU A 67 18.41 -4.09 6.35
CA GLU A 67 19.03 -3.16 5.42
C GLU A 67 20.53 -3.22 5.68
N PHE A 68 21.27 -3.84 4.76
CA PHE A 68 22.71 -3.66 4.70
C PHE A 68 22.97 -2.32 4.01
N ASN A 69 23.61 -1.39 4.70
CA ASN A 69 24.16 -0.22 4.05
C ASN A 69 25.48 -0.63 3.39
N MET A 70 25.41 -1.10 2.15
CA MET A 70 26.57 -1.49 1.34
C MET A 70 26.73 -0.53 0.16
N VAL A 71 27.32 0.63 0.44
CA VAL A 71 27.86 1.48 -0.62
C VAL A 71 29.29 1.00 -0.91
N ASP A 72 29.45 -0.02 -1.78
CA ASP A 72 30.72 -0.31 -2.45
C ASP A 72 30.51 -0.12 -3.96
N PRO A 73 31.28 0.76 -4.62
CA PRO A 73 31.13 1.10 -6.04
C PRO A 73 31.50 -0.04 -7.02
N ARG A 74 31.74 -1.26 -6.53
CA ARG A 74 32.04 -2.46 -7.34
C ARG A 74 30.88 -3.45 -7.45
N PHE A 75 29.76 -3.24 -6.77
CA PHE A 75 28.59 -4.10 -6.93
C PHE A 75 27.82 -3.71 -8.21
N ILE A 76 27.69 -4.67 -9.13
CA ILE A 76 26.76 -4.61 -10.25
C ILE A 76 25.36 -4.73 -9.64
N GLU A 77 24.41 -3.89 -10.07
CA GLU A 77 23.00 -3.94 -9.62
C GLU A 77 22.51 -5.39 -9.58
N GLU A 78 21.99 -5.82 -8.42
CA GLU A 78 21.35 -7.12 -8.30
C GLU A 78 20.20 -7.16 -9.31
N THR A 79 20.38 -7.93 -10.38
CA THR A 79 19.30 -8.17 -11.35
C THR A 79 18.20 -8.93 -10.62
N ASP A 80 17.04 -8.31 -10.44
CA ASP A 80 15.86 -8.94 -9.83
C ASP A 80 15.25 -9.97 -10.78
N VAL A 81 15.90 -11.13 -10.88
CA VAL A 81 15.47 -12.25 -11.74
C VAL A 81 14.13 -12.82 -11.28
N LEU A 82 13.80 -12.73 -9.99
CA LEU A 82 12.58 -13.33 -9.43
C LEU A 82 11.33 -12.51 -9.76
N SER A 83 11.39 -11.17 -9.74
CA SER A 83 10.29 -10.32 -10.22
C SER A 83 10.01 -10.49 -11.72
N GLY A 84 11.02 -10.88 -12.51
CA GLY A 84 10.88 -11.20 -13.94
C GLY A 84 10.16 -12.53 -14.21
N LEU A 85 10.01 -13.41 -13.20
CA LEU A 85 9.31 -14.69 -13.32
C LEU A 85 7.82 -14.62 -12.94
N ASP A 86 7.38 -13.52 -12.30
CA ASP A 86 5.97 -13.29 -11.98
C ASP A 86 5.28 -12.65 -13.18
N PRO A 87 4.39 -13.37 -13.90
CA PRO A 87 3.77 -12.86 -15.13
C PRO A 87 2.72 -11.77 -14.87
N ARG A 88 2.39 -11.48 -13.59
CA ARG A 88 1.38 -10.49 -13.25
C ARG A 88 1.87 -9.07 -13.52
N PRO A 89 1.04 -8.21 -14.14
CA PRO A 89 1.40 -6.82 -14.41
C PRO A 89 1.64 -6.07 -13.10
N ASN A 90 2.73 -5.31 -13.04
CA ASN A 90 3.00 -4.41 -11.92
C ASN A 90 2.35 -3.05 -12.18
N LEU A 91 1.47 -2.60 -11.29
CA LEU A 91 0.80 -1.31 -11.48
C LEU A 91 1.75 -0.11 -11.38
N MET A 92 2.91 -0.29 -10.75
CA MET A 92 3.92 0.77 -10.66
C MET A 92 4.67 0.98 -11.98
N ASP A 93 4.59 0.05 -12.93
CA ASP A 93 5.26 0.16 -14.24
C ASP A 93 4.41 0.95 -15.26
N LEU A 94 3.12 1.20 -14.95
CA LEU A 94 2.23 1.99 -15.80
C LEU A 94 2.68 3.44 -15.88
N THR A 95 2.26 4.22 -16.87
CA THR A 95 2.35 5.68 -16.84
C THR A 95 1.22 6.27 -15.96
N PRO A 96 1.27 7.55 -15.55
CA PRO A 96 0.16 8.17 -14.81
C PRO A 96 -1.18 8.04 -15.56
N SER A 97 -1.21 8.36 -16.85
CA SER A 97 -2.42 8.27 -17.67
C SER A 97 -2.91 6.83 -17.88
N GLU A 98 -2.01 5.86 -17.98
CA GLU A 98 -2.40 4.44 -18.04
C GLU A 98 -3.00 3.97 -16.71
N PHE A 99 -2.48 4.44 -15.58
CA PHE A 99 -3.05 4.15 -14.27
C PHE A 99 -4.44 4.77 -14.12
N GLU A 100 -4.63 6.03 -14.50
CA GLU A 100 -5.93 6.71 -14.51
C GLU A 100 -6.94 5.97 -15.42
N SER A 101 -6.48 5.53 -16.60
CA SER A 101 -7.28 4.73 -17.53
C SER A 101 -7.66 3.37 -16.95
N LEU A 102 -6.74 2.70 -16.24
CA LEU A 102 -7.01 1.45 -15.53
C LEU A 102 -8.12 1.63 -14.49
N ILE A 103 -8.02 2.69 -13.67
CA ILE A 103 -9.03 3.00 -12.65
C ILE A 103 -10.38 3.28 -13.31
N THR A 104 -10.40 4.09 -14.37
CA THR A 104 -11.62 4.40 -15.13
C THR A 104 -12.29 3.14 -15.67
N ASN A 105 -11.51 2.25 -16.31
CA ASN A 105 -12.01 0.98 -16.85
C ASN A 105 -12.52 0.03 -15.76
N LEU A 106 -11.87 0.01 -14.59
CA LEU A 106 -12.32 -0.77 -13.44
C LEU A 106 -13.71 -0.30 -12.98
N PHE A 107 -13.91 1.00 -12.79
CA PHE A 107 -15.22 1.52 -12.36
C PHE A 107 -16.31 1.34 -13.44
N GLN A 108 -15.95 1.38 -14.73
CA GLN A 108 -16.89 0.99 -15.80
C GLN A 108 -17.34 -0.46 -15.68
N LYS A 109 -16.39 -1.39 -15.44
CA LYS A 109 -16.70 -2.82 -15.24
C LYS A 109 -17.53 -3.06 -13.98
N MET A 110 -17.43 -2.19 -12.99
CA MET A 110 -18.28 -2.19 -11.79
C MET A 110 -19.68 -1.61 -12.04
N GLY A 111 -19.98 -1.15 -13.26
CA GLY A 111 -21.30 -0.69 -13.67
C GLY A 111 -21.52 0.82 -13.57
N LEU A 112 -20.46 1.62 -13.40
CA LEU A 112 -20.56 3.08 -13.46
C LEU A 112 -20.41 3.59 -14.90
N GLU A 113 -21.15 4.63 -15.24
CA GLU A 113 -20.98 5.37 -16.49
C GLU A 113 -19.87 6.40 -16.32
N THR A 114 -18.67 6.10 -16.81
CA THR A 114 -17.53 7.00 -16.65
C THR A 114 -17.33 7.92 -17.85
N ARG A 115 -16.85 9.13 -17.60
CA ARG A 115 -16.29 10.02 -18.60
C ARG A 115 -14.91 10.45 -18.14
N LEU A 116 -13.92 10.29 -19.02
CA LEU A 116 -12.60 10.87 -18.79
C LEU A 116 -12.75 12.40 -18.81
N THR A 117 -12.32 13.05 -17.73
CA THR A 117 -12.20 14.50 -17.67
C THR A 117 -10.95 14.93 -18.43
N GLN A 118 -10.97 16.12 -19.04
CA GLN A 118 -9.74 16.68 -19.58
C GLN A 118 -8.80 16.99 -18.42
N ALA A 119 -7.55 16.56 -18.53
CA ALA A 119 -6.52 16.85 -17.55
C ALA A 119 -6.38 18.37 -17.32
N SER A 120 -6.29 18.77 -16.05
CA SER A 120 -5.75 20.05 -15.55
C SER A 120 -6.62 21.32 -15.53
N ARG A 121 -7.90 21.26 -15.11
CA ARG A 121 -8.55 22.47 -14.55
C ARG A 121 -9.29 22.31 -13.22
N ASP A 122 -9.64 21.08 -12.84
CA ASP A 122 -10.64 20.89 -11.77
C ASP A 122 -10.06 20.34 -10.45
N GLY A 123 -8.88 20.81 -10.04
CA GLY A 123 -8.33 20.49 -8.71
C GLY A 123 -7.90 19.02 -8.51
N GLY A 124 -7.48 18.34 -9.59
CA GLY A 124 -6.93 16.98 -9.52
C GLY A 124 -7.96 15.85 -9.61
N VAL A 125 -9.09 16.07 -10.31
CA VAL A 125 -10.05 15.02 -10.68
C VAL A 125 -9.52 14.22 -11.86
N ASP A 126 -9.32 12.93 -11.63
CA ASP A 126 -8.81 12.02 -12.67
C ASP A 126 -9.95 11.34 -13.44
N CYS A 127 -11.09 11.13 -12.79
CA CYS A 127 -12.27 10.57 -13.42
C CYS A 127 -13.57 11.07 -12.78
N VAL A 128 -14.56 11.41 -13.61
CA VAL A 128 -15.94 11.60 -13.18
C VAL A 128 -16.77 10.43 -13.66
N ALA A 129 -17.48 9.80 -12.74
CA ALA A 129 -18.35 8.68 -13.01
C ALA A 129 -19.78 8.99 -12.57
N TYR A 130 -20.75 8.31 -13.16
CA TYR A 130 -22.15 8.38 -12.77
C TYR A 130 -22.63 6.98 -12.42
N ASP A 131 -23.14 6.83 -11.21
CA ASP A 131 -23.85 5.63 -10.81
C ASP A 131 -25.30 5.73 -11.31
N PRO A 132 -25.75 4.86 -12.24
CA PRO A 132 -27.06 4.95 -12.86
C PRO A 132 -28.19 4.47 -11.94
N ARG A 133 -27.89 3.92 -10.76
CA ARG A 133 -28.91 3.39 -9.86
C ARG A 133 -29.87 4.49 -9.43
N PRO A 134 -31.19 4.32 -9.63
CA PRO A 134 -32.18 5.28 -9.15
C PRO A 134 -32.06 5.45 -7.63
N ILE A 135 -32.29 6.67 -7.13
CA ILE A 135 -32.34 7.04 -5.70
C ILE A 135 -30.97 7.08 -5.00
N PHE A 136 -30.10 6.08 -5.22
CA PHE A 136 -28.80 5.98 -4.54
C PHE A 136 -27.60 6.40 -5.40
N GLY A 137 -27.79 6.44 -6.71
CA GLY A 137 -26.76 6.81 -7.66
C GLY A 137 -26.52 8.32 -7.73
N GLY A 138 -25.80 8.75 -8.77
CA GLY A 138 -25.40 10.14 -8.94
C GLY A 138 -23.94 10.30 -9.34
N LYS A 139 -23.49 11.54 -9.35
CA LYS A 139 -22.13 11.91 -9.75
C LYS A 139 -21.12 11.46 -8.70
N VAL A 140 -20.10 10.73 -9.12
CA VAL A 140 -18.99 10.25 -8.31
C VAL A 140 -17.70 10.85 -8.85
N VAL A 141 -16.91 11.44 -7.97
CA VAL A 141 -15.57 11.96 -8.30
C VAL A 141 -14.53 10.95 -7.85
N ILE A 142 -13.62 10.60 -8.75
CA ILE A 142 -12.57 9.61 -8.49
C ILE A 142 -11.22 10.27 -8.72
N GLN A 143 -10.33 10.09 -7.75
CA GLN A 143 -8.94 10.52 -7.82
C GLN A 143 -8.03 9.31 -7.54
N ALA A 144 -6.93 9.20 -8.28
CA ALA A 144 -6.01 8.09 -8.31
C ALA A 144 -4.58 8.59 -8.02
N LYS A 145 -3.99 8.11 -6.93
CA LYS A 145 -2.63 8.46 -6.50
C LYS A 145 -1.72 7.25 -6.58
N ARG A 146 -0.92 7.17 -7.64
CA ARG A 146 0.10 6.11 -7.82
C ARG A 146 1.36 6.42 -7.00
N TYR A 147 1.26 6.20 -5.70
CA TYR A 147 2.29 6.57 -4.72
C TYR A 147 2.94 5.33 -4.08
N LYS A 148 4.18 5.51 -3.62
CA LYS A 148 4.99 4.59 -2.81
C LYS A 148 4.77 4.84 -1.33
N HIS A 149 4.64 6.11 -0.93
CA HIS A 149 4.43 6.50 0.46
C HIS A 149 2.95 6.60 0.80
N THR A 150 2.66 6.56 2.10
CA THR A 150 1.31 6.72 2.64
C THR A 150 0.70 8.05 2.22
N VAL A 151 -0.52 7.99 1.69
CA VAL A 151 -1.29 9.18 1.32
C VAL A 151 -1.77 9.90 2.58
N GLY A 152 -1.35 11.15 2.72
CA GLY A 152 -1.67 12.02 3.85
C GLY A 152 -3.10 12.57 3.82
N VAL A 153 -3.51 13.16 4.94
CA VAL A 153 -4.87 13.73 5.11
C VAL A 153 -5.15 14.93 4.20
N SER A 154 -4.11 15.62 3.71
CA SER A 154 -4.26 16.75 2.77
C SER A 154 -4.99 16.30 1.51
N ALA A 155 -4.54 15.23 0.84
CA ALA A 155 -5.18 14.72 -0.36
C ALA A 155 -6.65 14.32 -0.15
N VAL A 156 -6.98 13.81 1.05
CA VAL A 156 -8.39 13.48 1.39
C VAL A 156 -9.23 14.74 1.57
N ARG A 157 -8.67 15.80 2.16
CA ARG A 157 -9.33 17.10 2.29
C ARG A 157 -9.54 17.77 0.95
N ASP A 158 -8.54 17.69 0.08
CA ASP A 158 -8.61 18.26 -1.28
C ASP A 158 -9.73 17.56 -2.07
N LEU A 159 -9.77 16.22 -2.06
CA LEU A 159 -10.86 15.46 -2.67
C LEU A 159 -12.23 15.85 -2.10
N PHE A 160 -12.34 16.07 -0.78
CA PHE A 160 -13.60 16.50 -0.19
C PHE A 160 -14.04 17.87 -0.70
N GLY A 161 -13.11 18.82 -0.83
CA GLY A 161 -13.39 20.13 -1.46
C GLY A 161 -13.91 19.96 -2.88
N THR A 162 -13.29 19.08 -3.65
CA THR A 162 -13.71 18.76 -5.02
C THR A 162 -15.10 18.12 -5.08
N VAL A 163 -15.42 17.17 -4.20
CA VAL A 163 -16.77 16.57 -4.12
C VAL A 163 -17.84 17.64 -3.91
N GLN A 164 -17.58 18.60 -3.01
CA GLN A 164 -18.50 19.70 -2.74
C GLN A 164 -18.62 20.66 -3.92
N ASN A 165 -17.50 21.02 -4.56
CA ASN A 165 -17.47 21.92 -5.73
C ASN A 165 -18.20 21.31 -6.94
N GLU A 166 -17.98 20.02 -7.18
CA GLU A 166 -18.57 19.28 -8.30
C GLU A 166 -20.03 18.89 -8.10
N GLY A 167 -20.58 19.09 -6.89
CA GLY A 167 -21.91 18.60 -6.51
C GLY A 167 -22.02 17.08 -6.56
N ALA A 168 -20.93 16.37 -6.27
CA ALA A 168 -20.87 14.92 -6.34
C ALA A 168 -21.50 14.29 -5.09
N SER A 169 -22.19 13.16 -5.26
CA SER A 169 -22.77 12.40 -4.16
C SER A 169 -21.73 11.57 -3.40
N LYS A 170 -20.59 11.27 -4.04
CA LYS A 170 -19.48 10.53 -3.43
C LYS A 170 -18.13 10.88 -4.05
N GLY A 171 -17.08 10.90 -3.23
CA GLY A 171 -15.69 10.94 -3.64
C GLY A 171 -14.99 9.61 -3.37
N ILE A 172 -14.11 9.19 -4.27
CA ILE A 172 -13.29 7.98 -4.10
C ILE A 172 -11.83 8.36 -4.34
N LEU A 173 -10.98 8.14 -3.33
CA LEU A 173 -9.53 8.24 -3.47
C LEU A 173 -8.96 6.83 -3.59
N VAL A 174 -8.24 6.57 -4.67
CA VAL A 174 -7.57 5.31 -4.95
C VAL A 174 -6.07 5.50 -4.83
N THR A 175 -5.36 4.54 -4.24
CA THR A 175 -3.89 4.58 -4.22
C THR A 175 -3.25 3.20 -4.38
N THR A 176 -2.03 3.16 -4.89
CA THR A 176 -1.17 1.97 -4.88
C THR A 176 -0.50 1.72 -3.52
N SER A 177 -0.54 2.67 -2.60
CA SER A 177 0.01 2.53 -1.24
C SER A 177 -1.11 2.30 -0.21
N GLY A 178 -1.23 3.18 0.77
CA GLY A 178 -2.26 3.16 1.81
C GLY A 178 -2.42 4.52 2.46
N TYR A 179 -3.29 4.58 3.46
CA TYR A 179 -3.67 5.83 4.13
C TYR A 179 -3.23 5.84 5.59
N GLY A 180 -2.93 7.04 6.10
CA GLY A 180 -2.63 7.25 7.52
C GLY A 180 -3.91 7.30 8.36
N LYS A 181 -3.77 7.17 9.68
CA LYS A 181 -4.90 7.23 10.64
C LYS A 181 -5.75 8.50 10.47
N ALA A 182 -5.09 9.66 10.34
CA ALA A 182 -5.75 10.94 10.17
C ALA A 182 -6.60 11.04 8.89
N SER A 183 -6.23 10.29 7.84
CA SER A 183 -7.00 10.21 6.59
C SER A 183 -8.33 9.49 6.80
N PHE A 184 -8.31 8.36 7.51
CA PHE A 184 -9.52 7.62 7.87
C PHE A 184 -10.41 8.41 8.85
N GLU A 185 -9.82 9.04 9.87
CA GLU A 185 -10.56 9.88 10.82
C GLU A 185 -11.23 11.07 10.12
N PHE A 186 -10.58 11.66 9.12
CA PHE A 186 -11.19 12.74 8.35
C PHE A 186 -12.30 12.23 7.42
N ALA A 187 -12.14 11.07 6.79
CA ALA A 187 -13.15 10.50 5.89
C ALA A 187 -14.42 10.02 6.63
N ASP A 188 -14.30 9.71 7.93
CA ASP A 188 -15.42 9.24 8.74
C ASP A 188 -16.61 10.21 8.71
N GLY A 189 -17.80 9.65 8.49
CA GLY A 189 -19.06 10.38 8.33
C GLY A 189 -19.18 11.27 7.07
N LYS A 190 -18.20 11.26 6.16
CA LYS A 190 -18.24 12.04 4.90
C LYS A 190 -18.55 11.12 3.72
N PRO A 191 -19.06 11.67 2.59
CA PRO A 191 -19.26 10.91 1.36
C PRO A 191 -17.92 10.61 0.65
N LEU A 192 -16.96 10.02 1.36
CA LEU A 192 -15.63 9.70 0.87
C LEU A 192 -15.34 8.21 1.07
N GLU A 193 -14.70 7.61 0.08
CA GLU A 193 -14.19 6.24 0.15
C GLU A 193 -12.68 6.26 -0.08
N LEU A 194 -11.94 5.52 0.76
CA LEU A 194 -10.49 5.41 0.66
C LEU A 194 -10.11 3.99 0.24
N LEU A 195 -9.61 3.84 -0.99
CA LEU A 195 -9.23 2.55 -1.57
C LEU A 195 -7.71 2.43 -1.61
N SER A 196 -7.16 1.69 -0.66
CA SER A 196 -5.71 1.40 -0.60
C SER A 196 -5.28 0.39 -1.67
N GLY A 197 -3.98 0.15 -1.81
CA GLY A 197 -3.44 -0.78 -2.80
C GLY A 197 -4.04 -2.19 -2.67
N SER A 198 -4.28 -2.66 -1.44
CA SER A 198 -4.93 -3.95 -1.20
C SER A 198 -6.41 -3.97 -1.64
N ASN A 199 -7.15 -2.87 -1.42
CA ASN A 199 -8.51 -2.72 -1.94
C ASN A 199 -8.52 -2.73 -3.46
N LEU A 200 -7.59 -2.02 -4.10
CA LEU A 200 -7.45 -1.97 -5.56
C LEU A 200 -7.16 -3.36 -6.14
N MET A 201 -6.24 -4.13 -5.53
CA MET A 201 -5.96 -5.52 -5.96
C MET A 201 -7.20 -6.40 -5.88
N TYR A 202 -7.96 -6.29 -4.79
CA TYR A 202 -9.21 -7.01 -4.63
C TYR A 202 -10.22 -6.66 -5.72
N LEU A 203 -10.45 -5.37 -5.97
CA LEU A 203 -11.41 -4.92 -6.98
C LEU A 203 -11.01 -5.31 -8.41
N LEU A 204 -9.72 -5.23 -8.75
CA LEU A 204 -9.21 -5.68 -10.05
C LEU A 204 -9.43 -7.18 -10.26
N LYS A 205 -9.19 -7.99 -9.24
CA LYS A 205 -9.44 -9.43 -9.30
C LYS A 205 -10.93 -9.72 -9.47
N GLU A 206 -11.77 -9.11 -8.65
CA GLU A 206 -13.21 -9.39 -8.59
C GLU A 206 -13.96 -8.90 -9.82
N HIS A 207 -13.71 -7.66 -10.26
CA HIS A 207 -14.51 -7.01 -11.31
C HIS A 207 -13.84 -6.99 -12.69
N ALA A 208 -12.52 -7.13 -12.75
CA ALA A 208 -11.78 -7.16 -14.01
C ALA A 208 -11.15 -8.51 -14.34
N GLY A 209 -11.13 -9.47 -13.40
CA GLY A 209 -10.42 -10.74 -13.57
C GLY A 209 -8.90 -10.57 -13.70
N VAL A 210 -8.37 -9.43 -13.25
CA VAL A 210 -6.95 -9.07 -13.39
C VAL A 210 -6.24 -9.37 -12.08
N GLU A 211 -5.33 -10.33 -12.10
CA GLU A 211 -4.37 -10.51 -11.01
C GLU A 211 -3.14 -9.65 -11.27
N ALA A 212 -3.07 -8.48 -10.62
CA ALA A 212 -1.94 -7.58 -10.68
C ALA A 212 -1.05 -7.69 -9.44
N ARG A 213 0.11 -7.02 -9.48
CA ARG A 213 0.99 -6.81 -8.32
C ARG A 213 1.32 -5.33 -8.16
N ILE A 214 1.74 -4.97 -6.96
CA ILE A 214 2.32 -3.65 -6.66
C ILE A 214 3.70 -3.91 -6.09
N VAL A 215 4.72 -3.66 -6.90
CA VAL A 215 6.13 -3.70 -6.50
C VAL A 215 6.70 -2.33 -6.78
N MET A 216 7.18 -1.66 -5.73
CA MET A 216 7.71 -0.30 -5.81
C MET A 216 9.12 -0.34 -6.38
N PRO A 217 9.43 0.42 -7.45
CA PRO A 217 10.81 0.59 -7.91
C PRO A 217 11.68 1.24 -6.82
N GLU A 218 12.96 0.90 -6.78
CA GLU A 218 13.89 1.42 -5.76
C GLU A 218 14.04 2.95 -5.86
N ASP A 219 14.14 3.45 -7.08
CA ASP A 219 14.33 4.86 -7.46
C ASP A 219 13.02 5.67 -7.55
N TRP A 220 11.88 5.05 -7.25
CA TRP A 220 10.57 5.70 -7.32
C TRP A 220 10.46 6.90 -6.39
N LYS A 221 10.04 8.04 -6.94
CA LYS A 221 9.69 9.26 -6.21
C LYS A 221 8.23 9.58 -6.43
N ASP A 222 7.51 9.80 -5.34
CA ASP A 222 6.11 10.18 -5.43
C ASP A 222 5.98 11.55 -6.13
N PRO A 223 5.02 11.69 -7.06
CA PRO A 223 4.66 12.99 -7.62
C PRO A 223 4.37 13.97 -6.48
N GLN A 224 5.08 15.10 -6.45
CA GLN A 224 4.76 16.16 -5.50
C GLN A 224 3.34 16.67 -5.78
N PRO A 225 2.54 16.94 -4.74
CA PRO A 225 1.27 17.62 -4.96
C PRO A 225 1.56 18.96 -5.62
N ASP A 226 0.87 19.27 -6.72
CA ASP A 226 1.00 20.55 -7.39
C ASP A 226 0.77 21.67 -6.36
N VAL A 227 1.84 22.38 -6.00
CA VAL A 227 1.73 23.62 -5.24
C VAL A 227 1.17 24.63 -6.24
N GLN A 228 -0.14 24.86 -6.17
CA GLN A 228 -0.75 25.99 -6.86
C GLN A 228 -0.27 27.26 -6.14
N ASP A 229 0.67 27.97 -6.77
CA ASP A 229 1.03 29.37 -6.44
C ASP A 229 -0.13 30.33 -6.75
#